data_AF-A0A060ZAY7-F1
#
_entry.id   AF-A0A060ZAY7-F1
#
_cell.length_a   1.000
_cell.length_b   1.000
_cell.length_c   1.000
_cell.angle_alpha   90.00
_cell.angle_beta   90.00
_cell.angle_gamma   90.00
#
_symmetry.space_group_name_H-M   'P 1'
#
loop_
_entity.id
_entity.type
_entity.pdbx_description
1 polymer ?
#
loop_
_entity_poly.entity_id
_entity_poly.type
_entity_poly.pdbx_seq_one_letter_code
_entity_poly.pdbx_strand_id
1 'polypeptide(L)'
;MDYLETKVHCISTHGLFSPDSSSCIPSRFQTPSDSLVLKEGQGSSVQEPVLASPADPPVGPADTIPWASGDRPPTAADDVDHVRLDSAQNAAVYSGRVQTLGRYVFILHYHQPLHPTYPVQVFINGGRIWQGHANASFCPHGYGCRSVLISENQIILDVTDNEIFLTVQVPDGKTLWLVS
;
A
#
# COMPACT_ATOMS: atom_id res chain seq x y z
N MET A 1 -6.80 -18.52 45.65
CA MET A 1 -7.07 -18.90 44.25
C MET A 1 -6.89 -17.64 43.44
N ASP A 2 -5.69 -17.43 42.90
CA ASP A 2 -5.44 -16.29 42.01
C ASP A 2 -6.06 -16.60 40.65
N TYR A 3 -7.07 -15.83 40.26
CA TYR A 3 -7.68 -15.90 38.94
C TYR A 3 -6.76 -15.19 37.95
N LEU A 4 -6.18 -15.94 37.01
CA LEU A 4 -5.46 -15.36 35.88
C LEU A 4 -6.48 -14.75 34.92
N GLU A 5 -6.39 -13.45 34.70
CA GLU A 5 -7.24 -12.72 33.75
C GLU A 5 -6.82 -13.09 32.32
N THR A 6 -7.73 -13.70 31.55
CA THR A 6 -7.46 -14.09 30.16
C THR A 6 -7.43 -12.87 29.26
N LYS A 7 -6.28 -12.61 28.63
CA LYS A 7 -6.11 -11.49 27.70
C LYS A 7 -6.41 -11.90 26.26
N VAL A 8 -7.45 -11.32 25.66
CA VAL A 8 -7.77 -11.52 24.24
C VAL A 8 -6.68 -10.93 23.36
N HIS A 9 -6.20 -11.70 22.38
CA HIS A 9 -5.25 -11.25 21.37
C HIS A 9 -5.92 -11.26 20.00
N CYS A 10 -5.89 -10.11 19.33
CA CYS A 10 -6.44 -9.97 17.99
C CYS A 10 -5.43 -10.45 16.96
N ILE A 11 -5.78 -11.52 16.26
CA ILE A 11 -4.97 -12.10 15.18
C ILE A 11 -5.82 -12.10 13.91
N SER A 12 -5.24 -11.66 12.80
CA SER A 12 -5.85 -11.75 11.48
C SER A 12 -5.44 -13.07 10.82
N THR A 13 -6.41 -13.90 10.45
CA THR A 13 -6.19 -15.11 9.65
C THR A 13 -7.02 -15.04 8.36
N HIS A 14 -6.46 -15.44 7.22
CA HIS A 14 -7.21 -15.48 5.96
C HIS A 14 -8.18 -16.67 6.00
N GLY A 15 -9.45 -16.45 5.63
CA GLY A 15 -10.47 -17.50 5.64
C GLY A 15 -11.90 -16.95 5.62
N LEU A 16 -12.87 -17.87 5.60
CA LEU A 16 -14.29 -17.57 5.76
C LEU A 16 -14.65 -17.63 7.25
N PHE A 17 -15.31 -16.59 7.75
CA PHE A 17 -15.73 -16.50 9.15
C PHE A 17 -17.25 -16.48 9.26
N SER A 18 -17.77 -17.11 10.32
CA SER A 18 -19.19 -17.03 10.66
C SER A 18 -19.60 -15.58 10.97
N PRO A 19 -20.84 -15.16 10.64
CA PRO A 19 -21.38 -13.87 11.07
C PRO A 19 -21.35 -13.66 12.59
N ASP A 20 -21.37 -14.75 13.36
CA ASP A 20 -21.31 -14.73 14.83
C ASP A 20 -19.88 -14.59 15.39
N SER A 21 -18.88 -14.37 14.52
CA SER A 21 -17.51 -14.14 14.96
C SER A 21 -17.34 -12.76 15.59
N SER A 22 -16.53 -12.71 16.65
CA SER A 22 -16.11 -11.43 17.25
C SER A 22 -15.11 -10.72 16.36
N SER A 23 -15.29 -9.42 16.14
CA SER A 23 -14.33 -8.57 15.44
C SER A 23 -13.50 -7.73 16.42
N CYS A 24 -12.30 -7.34 15.98
CA CYS A 24 -11.39 -6.53 16.78
C CYS A 24 -11.52 -5.05 16.44
N ILE A 25 -11.21 -4.20 17.41
CA ILE A 25 -11.11 -2.75 17.20
C ILE A 25 -9.90 -2.46 16.28
N PRO A 26 -10.06 -1.62 15.25
CA PRO A 26 -8.96 -1.26 14.38
C PRO A 26 -7.82 -0.57 15.15
N SER A 27 -6.61 -1.10 15.03
CA SER A 27 -5.41 -0.47 15.58
C SER A 27 -5.00 0.73 14.73
N ARG A 28 -4.66 1.86 15.36
CA ARG A 28 -3.98 2.98 14.70
C ARG A 28 -2.50 2.93 15.01
N PHE A 29 -1.68 2.98 13.99
CA PHE A 29 -0.24 3.04 14.17
C PHE A 29 0.21 4.49 14.40
N GLN A 30 1.04 4.71 15.42
CA GLN A 30 1.74 5.98 15.56
C GLN A 30 2.86 6.04 14.51
N THR A 31 3.00 7.20 13.86
CA THR A 31 4.12 7.49 12.97
C THR A 31 5.09 8.40 13.72
N PRO A 32 6.37 8.02 13.89
CA PRO A 32 7.36 8.88 14.50
C PRO A 32 7.44 10.24 13.79
N SER A 33 7.63 11.32 14.53
CA SER A 33 7.61 12.69 14.00
C SER A 33 8.64 12.97 12.91
N ASP A 34 9.78 12.26 12.96
CA ASP A 34 10.88 12.40 11.99
C ASP A 34 10.71 11.53 10.73
N SER A 35 9.54 10.89 10.56
CA SER A 35 9.27 10.04 9.40
C SER A 35 8.92 10.87 8.17
N LEU A 36 9.40 10.43 7.00
CA LEU A 36 8.99 10.96 5.71
C LEU A 36 7.90 10.04 5.11
N VAL A 37 6.73 10.60 4.82
CA VAL A 37 5.67 9.92 4.06
C VAL A 37 5.86 10.24 2.58
N LEU A 38 5.95 9.20 1.75
CA LEU A 38 6.08 9.33 0.31
C LEU A 38 4.71 9.33 -0.33
N LYS A 39 4.49 10.21 -1.30
CA LYS A 39 3.26 10.27 -2.09
C LYS A 39 3.53 9.80 -3.51
N GLU A 40 2.49 9.27 -4.16
CA GLU A 40 2.58 8.84 -5.55
C GLU A 40 2.97 10.02 -6.45
N GLY A 41 3.83 9.76 -7.43
CA GLY A 41 4.59 10.78 -8.15
C GLY A 41 3.79 11.99 -8.66
N GLN A 42 4.01 13.16 -8.04
CA GLN A 42 4.23 14.40 -8.78
C GLN A 42 5.65 14.32 -9.38
N GLY A 43 5.74 13.89 -10.65
CA GLY A 43 6.97 13.84 -11.43
C GLY A 43 6.66 13.93 -12.92
N SER A 44 6.81 15.14 -13.47
CA SER A 44 6.80 15.55 -14.89
C SER A 44 5.92 14.77 -15.88
N SER A 45 4.82 15.41 -16.30
CA SER A 45 4.10 15.09 -17.55
C SER A 45 5.09 14.96 -18.71
N VAL A 46 5.42 13.72 -19.10
CA VAL A 46 5.85 13.47 -20.47
C VAL A 46 4.58 13.62 -21.30
N GLN A 47 4.44 14.77 -21.96
CA GLN A 47 3.47 14.93 -23.05
C GLN A 47 3.83 13.89 -24.11
N GLU A 48 3.07 12.79 -24.16
CA GLU A 48 2.97 12.02 -25.39
C GLU A 48 2.14 12.83 -26.40
N PRO A 49 2.52 12.86 -27.69
CA PRO A 49 1.87 13.73 -28.66
C PRO A 49 0.43 13.27 -28.91
N VAL A 50 -0.51 14.19 -28.72
CA VAL A 50 -1.92 14.02 -29.08
C VAL A 50 -2.02 13.78 -30.60
N LEU A 51 -2.30 12.53 -30.98
CA LEU A 51 -2.82 12.19 -32.30
C LEU A 51 -4.35 12.25 -32.24
N ALA A 52 -4.89 13.34 -32.79
CA ALA A 52 -6.31 13.61 -32.89
C ALA A 52 -6.99 12.66 -33.89
N SER A 53 -8.16 12.13 -33.53
CA SER A 53 -9.20 11.70 -34.49
C SER A 53 -10.58 11.61 -33.81
N PRO A 54 -11.67 11.76 -34.57
CA PRO A 54 -12.76 12.68 -34.22
C PRO A 54 -13.96 12.05 -33.51
N ALA A 55 -14.74 12.93 -32.89
CA ALA A 55 -15.99 12.68 -32.19
C ALA A 55 -17.16 12.31 -33.13
N ASP A 56 -18.11 11.50 -32.62
CA ASP A 56 -19.57 11.76 -32.68
C ASP A 56 -20.41 10.70 -31.91
N PRO A 57 -21.72 10.92 -31.59
CA PRO A 57 -22.16 11.03 -30.18
C PRO A 57 -23.31 10.03 -29.79
N PRO A 58 -24.24 10.29 -28.82
CA PRO A 58 -24.47 9.39 -27.68
C PRO A 58 -25.88 8.73 -27.67
N VAL A 59 -26.14 7.89 -26.64
CA VAL A 59 -27.39 7.74 -25.85
C VAL A 59 -27.68 6.26 -25.52
N GLY A 60 -27.70 5.95 -24.23
CA GLY A 60 -28.35 4.80 -23.61
C GLY A 60 -28.75 5.16 -22.16
N PRO A 61 -29.97 4.83 -21.69
CA PRO A 61 -30.52 5.42 -20.48
C PRO A 61 -30.02 4.74 -19.20
N ALA A 62 -30.12 5.51 -18.12
CA ALA A 62 -29.69 5.25 -16.76
C ALA A 62 -30.04 3.87 -16.20
N ASP A 63 -29.01 3.19 -15.68
CA ASP A 63 -29.05 2.40 -14.45
C ASP A 63 -27.65 2.46 -13.81
N THR A 64 -27.30 3.64 -13.32
CA THR A 64 -26.09 3.85 -12.51
C THR A 64 -26.35 3.33 -11.09
N ILE A 65 -25.92 2.10 -10.81
CA ILE A 65 -25.47 1.78 -9.44
C ILE A 65 -24.15 2.54 -9.25
N PRO A 66 -24.04 3.49 -8.32
CA PRO A 66 -22.77 4.13 -8.05
C PRO A 66 -21.91 3.16 -7.22
N TRP A 67 -21.36 2.14 -7.87
CA TRP A 67 -20.24 1.42 -7.30
C TRP A 67 -19.06 2.37 -7.39
N ALA A 68 -18.80 3.03 -6.26
CA ALA A 68 -17.63 3.88 -6.08
C ALA A 68 -16.38 3.14 -6.58
N SER A 69 -15.58 3.87 -7.36
CA SER A 69 -14.33 3.47 -7.98
C SER A 69 -13.55 2.44 -7.15
N GLY A 70 -13.09 1.36 -7.78
CA GLY A 70 -12.35 0.27 -7.13
C GLY A 70 -11.07 0.70 -6.39
N ASP A 71 -10.76 1.98 -6.36
CA ASP A 71 -9.60 2.63 -5.76
C ASP A 71 -9.62 2.58 -4.22
N ARG A 72 -10.79 2.46 -3.57
CA ARG A 72 -10.88 2.39 -2.10
C ARG A 72 -10.87 0.93 -1.59
N PRO A 73 -10.08 0.59 -0.55
CA PRO A 73 -10.14 -0.73 0.05
C PRO A 73 -11.50 -0.98 0.70
N PRO A 74 -12.09 -2.19 0.57
CA PRO A 74 -13.41 -2.48 1.14
C PRO A 74 -13.43 -2.43 2.67
N THR A 75 -12.27 -2.56 3.32
CA THR A 75 -12.14 -2.53 4.78
C THR A 75 -11.75 -1.17 5.32
N ALA A 76 -11.44 -0.17 4.49
CA ALA A 76 -10.95 1.13 4.95
C ALA A 76 -11.97 1.84 5.87
N ALA A 77 -11.52 2.27 7.05
CA ALA A 77 -12.34 2.95 8.04
C ALA A 77 -12.27 4.47 7.94
N ASP A 78 -11.22 5.00 7.29
CA ASP A 78 -11.02 6.42 7.03
C ASP A 78 -11.07 6.71 5.51
N ASP A 79 -10.97 8.00 5.20
CA ASP A 79 -10.99 8.55 3.84
C ASP A 79 -9.59 9.09 3.51
N VAL A 80 -8.59 8.22 3.65
CA VAL A 80 -7.20 8.49 3.24
C VAL A 80 -7.04 8.12 1.76
N ASP A 81 -6.13 8.78 1.07
CA ASP A 81 -5.83 8.46 -0.33
C ASP A 81 -5.18 7.08 -0.44
N HIS A 82 -5.57 6.32 -1.45
CA HIS A 82 -5.05 4.99 -1.71
C HIS A 82 -4.63 4.86 -3.17
N VAL A 83 -3.53 4.13 -3.39
CA VAL A 83 -3.11 3.69 -4.72
C VAL A 83 -3.40 2.21 -4.85
N ARG A 84 -4.28 1.83 -5.77
CA ARG A 84 -4.61 0.43 -6.00
C ARG A 84 -3.68 -0.18 -7.04
N LEU A 85 -3.04 -1.28 -6.67
CA LEU A 85 -2.25 -2.13 -7.55
C LEU A 85 -2.99 -3.43 -7.85
N ASP A 86 -3.03 -3.83 -9.11
CA ASP A 86 -3.61 -5.08 -9.59
C ASP A 86 -2.97 -5.57 -10.91
N SER A 87 -3.59 -6.53 -11.61
CA SER A 87 -3.04 -7.03 -12.88
C SER A 87 -2.99 -6.01 -14.01
N ALA A 88 -3.82 -4.96 -13.99
CA ALA A 88 -3.81 -3.90 -15.01
C ALA A 88 -2.77 -2.82 -14.68
N GLN A 89 -2.62 -2.50 -13.40
CA GLN A 89 -1.60 -1.58 -12.88
C GLN A 89 -0.86 -2.25 -11.73
N ASN A 90 0.16 -3.05 -12.05
CA ASN A 90 0.84 -3.87 -11.06
C ASN A 90 1.97 -3.15 -10.32
N ALA A 91 2.27 -1.90 -10.65
CA ALA A 91 3.32 -1.12 -10.00
C ALA A 91 2.94 0.34 -9.79
N ALA A 92 3.44 0.92 -8.70
CA ALA A 92 3.36 2.35 -8.40
C ALA A 92 4.74 2.91 -8.10
N VAL A 93 4.95 4.17 -8.47
CA VAL A 93 6.20 4.90 -8.25
C VAL A 93 5.95 6.08 -7.32
N TYR A 94 6.75 6.15 -6.27
CA TYR A 94 6.76 7.22 -5.29
C TYR A 94 8.08 7.96 -5.36
N SER A 95 8.04 9.25 -5.06
CA SER A 95 9.24 10.06 -4.92
C SER A 95 9.16 10.91 -3.65
N GLY A 96 10.32 11.29 -3.14
CA GLY A 96 10.41 12.20 -2.02
C GLY A 96 11.84 12.64 -1.77
N ARG A 97 11.99 13.63 -0.89
CA ARG A 97 13.29 14.22 -0.56
C ARG A 97 13.62 14.03 0.92
N VAL A 98 14.67 13.27 1.22
CA VAL A 98 15.17 13.13 2.59
C VAL A 98 15.98 14.35 3.00
N GLN A 99 15.80 14.82 4.24
CA GLN A 99 16.50 16.01 4.74
C GLN A 99 17.94 15.73 5.18
N THR A 100 18.19 14.51 5.65
CA THR A 100 19.49 14.06 6.16
C THR A 100 19.88 12.76 5.49
N LEU A 101 21.12 12.61 5.05
CA LEU A 101 21.61 11.33 4.55
C LEU A 101 21.90 10.36 5.70
N GLY A 102 21.90 9.06 5.44
CA GLY A 102 22.25 8.04 6.44
C GLY A 102 21.33 6.82 6.45
N ARG A 103 21.06 6.31 7.66
CA ARG A 103 20.39 5.01 7.86
C ARG A 103 18.88 5.16 7.87
N TYR A 104 18.21 4.54 6.89
CA TYR A 104 16.75 4.55 6.76
C TYR A 104 16.17 3.14 6.81
N VAL A 105 14.93 3.06 7.32
CA VAL A 105 14.06 1.88 7.24
C VAL A 105 12.85 2.26 6.40
N PHE A 106 12.52 1.44 5.41
CA PHE A 106 11.37 1.67 4.53
C PHE A 106 10.21 0.78 4.99
N ILE A 107 9.03 1.39 5.12
CA ILE A 107 7.83 0.71 5.62
C ILE A 107 6.72 0.91 4.58
N LEU A 108 6.15 -0.20 4.10
CA LEU A 108 4.92 -0.15 3.32
C LEU A 108 3.72 -0.11 4.24
N HIS A 109 2.84 0.87 4.05
CA HIS A 109 1.52 0.94 4.69
C HIS A 109 0.46 0.59 3.63
N TYR A 110 -0.32 -0.46 3.88
CA TYR A 110 -1.21 -1.03 2.87
C TYR A 110 -2.49 -1.65 3.43
N HIS A 111 -3.48 -1.87 2.56
CA HIS A 111 -4.60 -2.79 2.78
C HIS A 111 -4.51 -3.97 1.82
N GLN A 112 -4.87 -5.17 2.30
CA GLN A 112 -4.86 -6.41 1.51
C GLN A 112 -5.93 -7.37 2.04
N PRO A 113 -7.22 -7.09 1.84
CA PRO A 113 -8.30 -7.90 2.42
C PRO A 113 -8.67 -9.12 1.58
N LEU A 114 -7.95 -9.43 0.49
CA LEU A 114 -8.40 -10.42 -0.49
C LEU A 114 -7.59 -11.72 -0.54
N HIS A 115 -6.31 -11.69 -0.18
CA HIS A 115 -5.39 -12.82 -0.44
C HIS A 115 -4.73 -13.37 0.83
N PRO A 116 -4.22 -14.61 0.81
CA PRO A 116 -3.17 -15.02 1.73
C PRO A 116 -1.91 -14.17 1.52
N THR A 117 -0.99 -14.18 2.50
CA THR A 117 0.26 -13.44 2.44
C THR A 117 1.03 -13.69 1.14
N TYR A 118 1.54 -12.64 0.50
CA TYR A 118 2.41 -12.73 -0.68
C TYR A 118 3.54 -11.68 -0.64
N PRO A 119 4.67 -11.95 -1.33
CA PRO A 119 5.77 -10.99 -1.40
C PRO A 119 5.42 -9.86 -2.39
N VAL A 120 5.65 -8.62 -1.97
CA VAL A 120 5.61 -7.42 -2.81
C VAL A 120 7.04 -7.05 -3.13
N GLN A 121 7.36 -6.90 -4.40
CA GLN A 121 8.68 -6.51 -4.86
C GLN A 121 8.83 -4.99 -4.75
N VAL A 122 9.97 -4.52 -4.25
CA VAL A 122 10.23 -3.10 -4.09
C VAL A 122 11.63 -2.75 -4.58
N PHE A 123 11.74 -1.65 -5.32
CA PHE A 123 13.00 -1.08 -5.77
C PHE A 123 13.17 0.30 -5.15
N ILE A 124 14.31 0.55 -4.52
CA ILE A 124 14.64 1.85 -3.92
C ILE A 124 15.84 2.41 -4.67
N ASN A 125 15.74 3.63 -5.14
CA ASN A 125 16.87 4.43 -5.57
C ASN A 125 17.09 5.57 -4.56
N GLY A 126 18.28 5.62 -3.96
CA GLY A 126 18.67 6.64 -2.99
C GLY A 126 20.18 6.78 -2.90
N GLY A 127 20.85 6.81 -4.06
CA GLY A 127 22.30 6.84 -4.23
C GLY A 127 22.91 5.51 -4.70
N ARG A 128 22.20 4.40 -4.47
CA ARG A 128 22.31 3.15 -5.23
C ARG A 128 20.91 2.55 -5.37
N ILE A 129 20.81 1.50 -6.20
CA ILE A 129 19.58 0.73 -6.31
C ILE A 129 19.63 -0.45 -5.34
N TRP A 130 18.60 -0.56 -4.50
CA TRP A 130 18.31 -1.74 -3.70
C TRP A 130 17.09 -2.46 -4.27
N GLN A 131 17.23 -3.76 -4.47
CA GLN A 131 16.12 -4.65 -4.77
C GLN A 131 15.74 -5.36 -3.46
N GLY A 132 14.51 -5.15 -3.00
CA GLY A 132 14.01 -5.71 -1.75
C GLY A 132 12.58 -6.21 -1.87
N HIS A 133 12.04 -6.75 -0.79
CA HIS A 133 10.65 -7.18 -0.74
C HIS A 133 10.03 -6.82 0.60
N ALA A 134 8.70 -6.78 0.64
CA ALA A 134 7.92 -6.71 1.86
C ALA A 134 6.85 -7.79 1.81
N ASN A 135 6.53 -8.40 2.95
CA ASN A 135 5.44 -9.36 3.01
C ASN A 135 4.12 -8.60 3.15
N ALA A 136 3.28 -8.61 2.13
CA ALA A 136 1.90 -8.18 2.25
C ALA A 136 1.10 -9.32 2.87
N SER A 137 0.86 -9.24 4.19
CA SER A 137 -0.01 -10.17 4.89
C SER A 137 -1.48 -9.88 4.64
N PHE A 138 -2.33 -10.88 4.87
CA PHE A 138 -3.78 -10.68 4.91
C PHE A 138 -4.15 -9.58 5.90
N CYS A 139 -4.67 -8.47 5.37
CA CYS A 139 -4.89 -7.23 6.09
C CYS A 139 -6.32 -6.72 5.89
N PRO A 140 -7.29 -7.22 6.69
CA PRO A 140 -8.66 -6.72 6.73
C PRO A 140 -8.83 -5.54 7.69
N HIS A 141 -7.73 -4.96 8.19
CA HIS A 141 -7.77 -3.91 9.22
C HIS A 141 -8.20 -2.56 8.64
N GLY A 142 -9.02 -1.83 9.40
CA GLY A 142 -9.61 -0.57 8.96
C GLY A 142 -8.63 0.58 8.72
N TYR A 143 -7.46 0.55 9.35
CA TYR A 143 -6.38 1.53 9.16
C TYR A 143 -5.16 0.91 8.47
N GLY A 144 -5.33 -0.22 7.78
CA GLY A 144 -4.28 -0.92 7.06
C GLY A 144 -3.29 -1.65 7.97
N CYS A 145 -2.21 -2.14 7.37
CA CYS A 145 -1.11 -2.86 7.99
C CYS A 145 0.21 -2.26 7.56
N ARG A 146 1.27 -2.51 8.33
CA ARG A 146 2.64 -2.08 8.03
C ARG A 146 3.54 -3.29 7.84
N SER A 147 4.37 -3.24 6.81
CA SER A 147 5.40 -4.25 6.55
C SER A 147 6.72 -3.57 6.27
N VAL A 148 7.78 -4.05 6.92
CA VAL A 148 9.14 -3.53 6.74
C VAL A 148 9.74 -4.13 5.48
N LEU A 149 10.39 -3.29 4.69
CA LEU A 149 11.13 -3.72 3.52
C LEU A 149 12.43 -4.41 3.92
N ILE A 150 12.72 -5.54 3.26
CA ILE A 150 13.92 -6.33 3.44
C ILE A 150 14.68 -6.36 2.11
N SER A 151 15.96 -5.99 2.11
CA SER A 151 16.86 -6.12 0.95
C SER A 151 18.18 -6.73 1.42
N GLU A 152 18.70 -7.73 0.70
CA GLU A 152 19.98 -8.39 1.04
C GLU A 152 20.03 -8.89 2.51
N ASN A 153 18.92 -9.40 3.05
CA ASN A 153 18.76 -9.80 4.46
C ASN A 153 18.95 -8.66 5.49
N GLN A 154 18.84 -7.41 5.07
CA GLN A 154 18.93 -6.20 5.87
C GLN A 154 17.65 -5.36 5.76
N ILE A 155 17.38 -4.57 6.81
CA ILE A 155 16.24 -3.63 6.86
C ILE A 155 16.69 -2.17 6.98
N ILE A 156 17.97 -1.94 7.27
CA ILE A 156 18.58 -0.62 7.34
C ILE A 156 19.36 -0.41 6.06
N LEU A 157 19.03 0.65 5.32
CA LEU A 157 19.67 1.03 4.07
C LEU A 157 20.35 2.39 4.24
N ASP A 158 21.60 2.48 3.77
CA ASP A 158 22.38 3.71 3.81
C ASP A 158 22.06 4.58 2.59
N VAL A 159 21.13 5.52 2.77
CA VAL A 159 20.73 6.50 1.76
C VAL A 159 21.79 7.59 1.64
N THR A 160 22.32 7.74 0.43
CA THR A 160 23.41 8.68 0.10
C THR A 160 23.00 9.75 -0.91
N ASP A 161 21.75 9.73 -1.39
CA ASP A 161 21.12 10.78 -2.18
C ASP A 161 19.93 11.39 -1.42
N ASN A 162 19.72 12.70 -1.58
CA ASN A 162 18.58 13.38 -1.00
C ASN A 162 17.29 13.07 -1.76
N GLU A 163 17.35 12.85 -3.07
CA GLU A 163 16.20 12.44 -3.86
C GLU A 163 16.07 10.92 -3.82
N ILE A 164 14.89 10.44 -3.41
CA ILE A 164 14.59 9.01 -3.35
C ILE A 164 13.42 8.66 -4.25
N PHE A 165 13.53 7.53 -4.95
CA PHE A 165 12.48 6.94 -5.75
C PHE A 165 12.20 5.52 -5.28
N LEU A 166 10.92 5.20 -5.12
CA LEU A 166 10.45 3.90 -4.67
C LEU A 166 9.50 3.33 -5.72
N THR A 167 9.78 2.16 -6.26
CA THR A 167 8.85 1.42 -7.11
C THR A 167 8.33 0.22 -6.34
N VAL A 168 7.02 0.13 -6.14
CA VAL A 168 6.34 -0.99 -5.48
C VAL A 168 5.63 -1.80 -6.54
N GLN A 169 5.84 -3.11 -6.59
CA GLN A 169 5.26 -4.00 -7.60
C GLN A 169 4.62 -5.25 -6.97
N VAL A 170 3.39 -5.54 -7.37
CA VAL A 170 2.64 -6.74 -6.95
C VAL A 170 2.75 -7.86 -7.98
N PRO A 171 2.74 -9.14 -7.56
CA PRO A 171 2.66 -10.28 -8.49
C PRO A 171 1.33 -10.35 -9.24
N ASP A 172 1.32 -11.05 -10.37
CA ASP A 172 0.11 -11.27 -11.16
C ASP A 172 -1.02 -11.91 -10.35
N GLY A 173 -2.25 -11.43 -10.56
CA GLY A 173 -3.44 -11.92 -9.86
C GLY A 173 -3.51 -11.54 -8.38
N LYS A 174 -2.66 -10.61 -7.92
CA LYS A 174 -2.73 -10.03 -6.57
C LYS A 174 -3.24 -8.60 -6.62
N THR A 175 -3.85 -8.17 -5.52
CA THR A 175 -4.32 -6.80 -5.35
C THR A 175 -3.84 -6.22 -4.02
N LEU A 176 -3.29 -5.01 -4.08
CA LEU A 176 -2.79 -4.26 -2.94
C LEU A 176 -3.31 -2.83 -3.02
N TRP A 177 -3.66 -2.24 -1.88
CA TRP A 177 -3.90 -0.80 -1.79
C TRP A 177 -2.82 -0.19 -0.93
N LEU A 178 -2.02 0.73 -1.48
CA LEU A 178 -1.00 1.48 -0.74
C LEU A 178 -1.64 2.74 -0.17
N VAL A 179 -1.37 3.03 1.11
CA VAL A 179 -1.89 4.23 1.80
C VAL A 179 -0.94 5.41 1.51
N SER A 180 -1.46 6.54 1.03
CA SER A 180 -0.69 7.73 0.61
C SER A 180 -0.99 9.01 1.42
#